data_AF-A0A316Q9U2-F1
#
_entry.id   AF-A0A316Q9U2-F1
#
_cell.length_a   1.000
_cell.length_b   1.000
_cell.length_c   1.000
_cell.angle_alpha   90.00
_cell.angle_beta   90.00
_cell.angle_gamma   90.00
#
_symmetry.space_group_name_H-M   'P 1'
#
loop_
_entity.id
_entity.type
_entity.pdbx_description
1 polymer ?
#
loop_
_entity_poly.entity_id
_entity_poly.type
_entity_poly.pdbx_seq_one_letter_code
_entity_poly.pdbx_strand_id
1 'polypeptide(L)'
;MPVLNLKANTPTQQLVKDYLEKSASATLADKINHGVKIQKDGKTVLNKKDLNGFMNFACDEARKQTEKSAKSACIEDSTVYGWAIHYFEEASVEGTLYNEDGTLYKSTPTDVTRNPASTVLPIPPVKKPKPQMSLFELMEQQNEVSETDTEAEPLSETEETLSKIPRATPALLPEKEIPAPAPAIQPQSSPLYQRYMKIQAQYPDAVIVRRLGDFYEILGENAVKIAEELDLTLTGRDCGLESRVPMVGFPVHSSDVYISKLIANGYKLAIVEKSDEIRIQQPNVKINAETGEPLPPVSADAPLSENEPDDELQTEINAMKAFEPVALAKLYEIFGDELDLQ
;
A
#
# COMPACT_ATOMS: atom_id res chain seq x y z
N MET A 1 -2.55 -15.04 -30.17
CA MET A 1 -2.55 -15.37 -28.72
C MET A 1 -1.22 -16.01 -28.39
N PRO A 2 -0.55 -15.60 -27.30
CA PRO A 2 0.70 -16.23 -26.90
C PRO A 2 0.45 -17.68 -26.48
N VAL A 3 1.30 -18.60 -26.95
CA VAL A 3 1.26 -20.01 -26.52
C VAL A 3 2.05 -20.13 -25.22
N LEU A 4 1.41 -20.68 -24.17
CA LEU A 4 2.03 -20.82 -22.86
C LEU A 4 2.60 -22.23 -22.65
N ASN A 5 3.84 -22.32 -22.20
CA ASN A 5 4.55 -23.55 -21.85
C ASN A 5 4.12 -24.13 -20.49
N LEU A 6 2.83 -24.03 -20.17
CA LEU A 6 2.22 -24.58 -18.96
C LEU A 6 1.66 -25.98 -19.24
N LYS A 7 1.97 -26.92 -18.34
CA LYS A 7 1.39 -28.27 -18.34
C LYS A 7 0.18 -28.31 -17.42
N ALA A 8 -0.99 -28.58 -17.99
CA ALA A 8 -2.22 -28.82 -17.25
C ALA A 8 -2.41 -30.34 -17.04
N ASN A 9 -2.51 -30.77 -15.79
CA ASN A 9 -2.70 -32.17 -15.41
C ASN A 9 -4.15 -32.48 -15.02
N THR A 10 -4.98 -31.45 -14.83
CA THR A 10 -6.40 -31.58 -14.46
C THR A 10 -7.29 -30.74 -15.36
N PRO A 11 -8.59 -31.08 -15.51
CA PRO A 11 -9.54 -30.28 -16.29
C PRO A 11 -9.62 -28.82 -15.81
N THR A 12 -9.55 -28.60 -14.50
CA THR A 12 -9.57 -27.26 -13.90
C THR A 12 -8.32 -26.46 -14.26
N GLN A 13 -7.13 -27.10 -14.28
CA GLN A 13 -5.90 -26.46 -14.75
C GLN A 13 -5.97 -26.11 -16.23
N GLN A 14 -6.67 -26.90 -17.05
CA GLN A 14 -6.87 -26.60 -18.46
C GLN A 14 -7.70 -25.33 -18.65
N LEU A 15 -8.77 -25.14 -17.87
CA LEU A 15 -9.57 -23.91 -17.92
C LEU A 15 -8.74 -22.66 -17.57
N VAL A 16 -7.90 -22.76 -16.53
CA VAL A 16 -7.00 -21.68 -16.12
C VAL A 16 -5.96 -21.39 -17.22
N LYS A 17 -5.41 -22.44 -17.84
CA LYS A 17 -4.48 -22.30 -18.96
C LYS A 17 -5.13 -21.60 -20.15
N ASP A 18 -6.32 -22.05 -20.55
CA ASP A 18 -7.06 -21.48 -21.68
C ASP A 18 -7.42 -20.01 -21.41
N TYR A 19 -7.74 -19.67 -20.16
CA TYR A 19 -7.95 -18.29 -19.76
C TYR A 19 -6.68 -17.46 -19.90
N LEU A 20 -5.55 -17.93 -19.34
CA LEU A 20 -4.26 -17.23 -19.41
C LEU A 20 -3.80 -17.03 -20.85
N GLU A 21 -3.98 -18.01 -21.75
CA GLU A 21 -3.62 -17.86 -23.17
C GLU A 21 -4.44 -16.77 -23.89
N LYS A 22 -5.68 -16.53 -23.44
CA LYS A 22 -6.57 -15.49 -23.99
C LYS A 22 -6.33 -14.12 -23.38
N SER A 23 -5.99 -14.05 -22.09
CA SER A 23 -5.93 -12.80 -21.32
C SER A 23 -4.51 -12.29 -21.04
N ALA A 24 -3.48 -13.15 -21.13
CA ALA A 24 -2.11 -12.75 -20.82
C ALA A 24 -1.56 -11.75 -21.84
N SER A 25 -0.90 -10.71 -21.31
CA SER A 25 -0.08 -9.80 -22.11
C SER A 25 1.16 -10.52 -22.65
N ALA A 26 1.79 -9.96 -23.68
CA ALA A 26 3.04 -10.49 -24.23
C ALA A 26 4.14 -10.61 -23.16
N THR A 27 4.25 -9.61 -22.28
CA THR A 27 5.23 -9.60 -21.18
C THR A 27 4.95 -10.69 -20.15
N LEU A 28 3.68 -10.92 -19.81
CA LEU A 28 3.29 -11.99 -18.88
C LEU A 28 3.57 -13.37 -19.49
N ALA A 29 3.25 -13.56 -20.77
CA ALA A 29 3.54 -14.80 -21.48
C ALA A 29 5.05 -15.11 -21.52
N ASP A 30 5.89 -14.08 -21.74
CA ASP A 30 7.34 -14.25 -21.69
C ASP A 30 7.84 -14.67 -20.30
N LYS A 31 7.31 -14.06 -19.23
CA LYS A 31 7.61 -14.46 -17.84
C LYS A 31 7.19 -15.91 -17.56
N ILE A 32 6.01 -16.32 -18.03
CA ILE A 32 5.51 -17.68 -17.86
C ILE A 32 6.40 -18.69 -18.60
N ASN A 33 6.78 -18.37 -19.84
CA ASN A 33 7.52 -19.29 -20.70
C ASN A 33 8.99 -19.43 -20.32
N HIS A 34 9.64 -18.33 -19.95
CA HIS A 34 11.07 -18.30 -19.69
C HIS A 34 11.42 -18.31 -18.20
N GLY A 35 10.47 -17.94 -17.32
CA GLY A 35 10.72 -17.71 -15.90
C GLY A 35 11.30 -16.32 -15.63
N VAL A 36 11.38 -15.96 -14.35
CA VAL A 36 11.93 -14.68 -13.88
C VAL A 36 13.25 -14.91 -13.16
N LYS A 37 14.30 -14.18 -13.55
CA LYS A 37 15.59 -14.23 -12.86
C LYS A 37 15.50 -13.47 -11.54
N ILE A 38 15.87 -14.11 -10.43
CA ILE A 38 15.91 -13.52 -9.09
C ILE A 38 17.27 -13.79 -8.46
N GLN A 39 17.72 -12.93 -7.54
CA GLN A 39 18.92 -13.20 -6.75
C GLN A 39 18.52 -13.90 -5.44
N LYS A 40 19.07 -15.09 -5.20
CA LYS A 40 18.92 -15.83 -3.94
C LYS A 40 20.28 -16.34 -3.50
N ASP A 41 20.67 -16.08 -2.25
CA ASP A 41 21.95 -16.51 -1.67
C ASP A 41 23.20 -16.06 -2.47
N GLY A 42 23.15 -14.84 -3.02
CA GLY A 42 24.23 -14.26 -3.85
C GLY A 42 24.38 -14.89 -5.23
N LYS A 43 23.44 -15.74 -5.65
CA LYS A 43 23.40 -16.39 -6.97
C LYS A 43 22.16 -15.99 -7.75
N THR A 44 22.31 -15.84 -9.07
CA THR A 44 21.18 -15.66 -9.98
C THR A 44 20.49 -17.00 -10.18
N VAL A 45 19.23 -17.10 -9.77
CA VAL A 45 18.38 -18.28 -9.96
C VAL A 45 17.15 -17.91 -10.79
N LEU A 46 16.63 -18.87 -11.52
CA LEU A 46 15.49 -18.73 -12.40
C LEU A 46 14.22 -19.28 -11.71
N ASN A 47 13.29 -18.39 -11.36
CA ASN A 47 11.99 -18.74 -10.81
C ASN A 47 11.02 -19.08 -11.94
N LYS A 48 10.59 -20.34 -12.02
CA LYS A 48 9.55 -20.80 -12.92
C LYS A 48 8.32 -21.25 -12.14
N LYS A 49 7.22 -20.59 -12.42
CA LYS A 49 5.92 -20.91 -11.85
C LYS A 49 5.17 -21.92 -12.72
N ASP A 50 4.39 -22.78 -12.10
CA ASP A 50 3.57 -23.77 -12.77
C ASP A 50 2.13 -23.74 -12.26
N LEU A 51 1.25 -24.48 -12.94
CA LEU A 51 -0.17 -24.55 -12.58
C LEU A 51 -0.41 -25.31 -11.27
N ASN A 52 0.50 -26.20 -10.86
CA ASN A 52 0.38 -26.87 -9.57
C ASN A 52 0.66 -25.90 -8.41
N GLY A 53 1.72 -25.10 -8.52
CA GLY A 53 2.01 -24.03 -7.57
C GLY A 53 0.89 -22.98 -7.53
N PHE A 54 0.32 -22.63 -8.68
CA PHE A 54 -0.86 -21.77 -8.73
C PHE A 54 -2.04 -22.36 -7.95
N MET A 55 -2.37 -23.65 -8.12
CA MET A 55 -3.48 -24.27 -7.41
C MET A 55 -3.29 -24.21 -5.88
N ASN A 56 -2.06 -24.43 -5.39
CA ASN A 56 -1.76 -24.29 -3.96
C ASN A 56 -1.94 -22.84 -3.50
N PHE A 57 -1.41 -21.88 -4.25
CA PHE A 57 -1.57 -20.45 -3.98
C PHE A 57 -3.06 -20.05 -3.94
N ALA A 58 -3.85 -20.48 -4.92
CA ALA A 58 -5.28 -20.23 -4.97
C ALA A 58 -6.03 -20.84 -3.77
N CYS A 59 -5.63 -22.03 -3.30
CA CYS A 59 -6.18 -22.61 -2.09
C CYS A 59 -5.81 -21.82 -0.82
N ASP A 60 -4.62 -21.23 -0.76
CA ASP A 60 -4.21 -20.38 0.36
C ASP A 60 -4.96 -19.05 0.34
N GLU A 61 -5.11 -18.41 -0.82
CA GLU A 61 -5.93 -17.20 -0.99
C GLU A 61 -7.39 -17.46 -0.64
N ALA A 62 -7.95 -18.58 -1.09
CA ALA A 62 -9.30 -19.03 -0.71
C ALA A 62 -9.48 -19.12 0.81
N ARG A 63 -8.51 -19.70 1.52
CA ARG A 63 -8.53 -19.83 2.98
C ARG A 63 -8.42 -18.50 3.72
N LYS A 64 -7.75 -17.50 3.14
CA LYS A 64 -7.70 -16.14 3.72
C LYS A 64 -9.05 -15.44 3.65
N GLN A 65 -9.85 -15.74 2.62
CA GLN A 65 -11.17 -15.15 2.44
C GLN A 65 -12.27 -15.81 3.28
N THR A 66 -12.03 -17.01 3.82
CA THR A 66 -13.00 -17.66 4.71
C THR A 66 -12.94 -17.08 6.12
N GLU A 67 -14.08 -16.64 6.66
CA GLU A 67 -14.21 -16.29 8.08
C GLU A 67 -13.83 -17.48 8.97
N LYS A 68 -13.24 -17.22 10.15
CA LYS A 68 -12.66 -18.24 11.04
C LYS A 68 -13.64 -19.34 11.50
N SER A 69 -14.95 -19.18 11.28
CA SER A 69 -16.01 -20.15 11.63
C SER A 69 -16.76 -20.74 10.42
N ALA A 70 -16.46 -20.33 9.19
CA ALA A 70 -17.15 -20.83 8.00
C ALA A 70 -16.64 -22.23 7.61
N LYS A 71 -17.55 -23.15 7.30
CA LYS A 71 -17.23 -24.55 6.92
C LYS A 71 -16.95 -24.72 5.43
N SER A 72 -17.29 -23.72 4.61
CA SER A 72 -17.09 -23.72 3.16
C SER A 72 -17.17 -22.28 2.64
N ALA A 73 -16.41 -21.98 1.59
CA ALA A 73 -16.62 -20.81 0.76
C ALA A 73 -16.69 -21.23 -0.71
N CYS A 74 -17.53 -20.55 -1.48
CA CYS A 74 -17.57 -20.66 -2.93
C CYS A 74 -16.85 -19.46 -3.52
N ILE A 75 -15.93 -19.71 -4.44
CA ILE A 75 -15.17 -18.66 -5.12
C ILE A 75 -15.56 -18.70 -6.58
N GLU A 76 -15.84 -17.53 -7.15
CA GLU A 76 -16.18 -17.41 -8.56
C GLU A 76 -14.96 -17.64 -9.46
N ASP A 77 -15.19 -18.22 -10.63
CA ASP A 77 -14.16 -18.44 -11.65
C ASP A 77 -13.41 -17.15 -12.01
N SER A 78 -14.12 -16.01 -12.09
CA SER A 78 -13.56 -14.68 -12.35
C SER A 78 -12.45 -14.31 -11.36
N THR A 79 -12.66 -14.64 -10.08
CA THR A 79 -11.74 -14.35 -8.98
C THR A 79 -10.53 -15.26 -9.06
N VAL A 80 -10.73 -16.56 -9.30
CA VAL A 80 -9.64 -17.54 -9.49
C VAL A 80 -8.77 -17.16 -10.69
N TYR A 81 -9.37 -16.72 -11.78
CA TYR A 81 -8.65 -16.25 -12.96
C TYR A 81 -7.86 -14.96 -12.70
N GLY A 82 -8.39 -14.04 -11.89
CA GLY A 82 -7.66 -12.87 -11.41
C GLY A 82 -6.42 -13.25 -10.59
N TRP A 83 -6.57 -14.24 -9.69
CA TRP A 83 -5.44 -14.79 -8.95
C TRP A 83 -4.40 -15.44 -9.85
N ALA A 84 -4.80 -16.06 -10.96
CA ALA A 84 -3.86 -16.66 -11.90
C ALA A 84 -2.95 -15.58 -12.54
N ILE A 85 -3.53 -14.46 -12.99
CA ILE A 85 -2.75 -13.34 -13.53
C ILE A 85 -1.79 -12.82 -12.47
N HIS A 86 -2.30 -12.51 -11.28
CA HIS A 86 -1.51 -12.01 -10.16
C HIS A 86 -0.36 -12.97 -9.79
N TYR A 87 -0.67 -14.27 -9.66
CA TYR A 87 0.30 -15.30 -9.33
C TYR A 87 1.45 -15.34 -10.34
N PHE A 88 1.18 -15.25 -11.65
CA PHE A 88 2.25 -15.28 -12.66
C PHE A 88 2.96 -13.94 -12.84
N GLU A 89 2.31 -12.82 -12.50
CA GLU A 89 2.87 -11.47 -12.66
C GLU A 89 3.81 -11.06 -11.53
N GLU A 90 3.44 -11.38 -10.28
CA GLU A 90 4.12 -10.96 -9.06
C GLU A 90 5.46 -11.65 -8.85
N ALA A 91 6.57 -10.93 -8.82
CA ALA A 91 7.89 -11.53 -8.62
C ALA A 91 8.06 -12.17 -7.23
N SER A 92 7.30 -11.71 -6.24
CA SER A 92 7.39 -12.12 -4.83
C SER A 92 6.83 -13.51 -4.56
N VAL A 93 5.93 -14.03 -5.41
CA VAL A 93 5.33 -15.36 -5.19
C VAL A 93 6.34 -16.44 -5.58
N GLU A 94 6.67 -17.31 -4.62
CA GLU A 94 7.65 -18.37 -4.82
C GLU A 94 7.13 -19.41 -5.83
N GLY A 95 7.91 -19.67 -6.86
CA GLY A 95 7.73 -20.80 -7.78
C GLY A 95 8.92 -21.74 -7.68
N THR A 96 9.01 -22.67 -8.63
CA THR A 96 10.13 -23.62 -8.67
C THR A 96 11.40 -22.90 -9.11
N LEU A 97 12.44 -22.94 -8.28
CA LEU A 97 13.72 -22.28 -8.54
C LEU A 97 14.68 -23.20 -9.30
N TYR A 98 15.38 -22.67 -10.31
CA TYR A 98 16.38 -23.36 -11.12
C TYR A 98 17.70 -22.58 -11.13
N ASN A 99 18.83 -23.27 -11.23
CA ASN A 99 20.13 -22.62 -11.49
C ASN A 99 20.21 -22.15 -12.96
N GLU A 100 21.23 -21.36 -13.30
CA GLU A 100 21.50 -20.95 -14.68
C GLU A 100 21.70 -22.15 -15.63
N ASP A 101 22.23 -23.27 -15.11
CA ASP A 101 22.40 -24.54 -15.83
C ASP A 101 21.09 -25.34 -16.00
N GLY A 102 19.94 -24.80 -15.55
CA GLY A 102 18.63 -25.46 -15.65
C GLY A 102 18.39 -26.60 -14.66
N THR A 103 19.34 -26.89 -13.76
CA THR A 103 19.15 -27.84 -12.66
C THR A 103 18.26 -27.24 -11.57
N LEU A 104 17.45 -28.08 -10.90
CA LEU A 104 16.59 -27.63 -9.79
C LEU A 104 17.46 -27.03 -8.67
N TYR A 105 17.17 -25.80 -8.27
CA TYR A 105 17.85 -25.14 -7.16
C TYR A 105 17.44 -25.82 -5.86
N LYS A 106 18.40 -26.47 -5.21
CA LYS A 106 18.29 -26.89 -3.81
C LYS A 106 19.06 -25.85 -3.01
N SER A 107 18.38 -25.15 -2.10
CA SER A 107 19.07 -24.37 -1.09
C SER A 107 20.06 -25.30 -0.39
N THR A 108 21.35 -24.98 -0.46
CA THR A 108 22.30 -25.65 0.42
C THR A 108 21.84 -25.34 1.82
N PRO A 109 21.58 -26.34 2.68
CA PRO A 109 21.32 -26.06 4.07
C PRO A 109 22.58 -25.34 4.57
N THR A 110 22.44 -24.08 4.95
CA THR A 110 23.35 -23.50 5.93
C THR A 110 23.35 -24.51 7.06
N ASP A 111 24.52 -25.09 7.33
CA ASP A 111 24.74 -25.91 8.50
C ASP A 111 24.51 -25.00 9.72
N VAL A 112 23.26 -24.85 10.10
CA VAL A 112 22.93 -24.60 11.49
C VAL A 112 23.30 -25.92 12.13
N THR A 113 24.51 -25.98 12.68
CA THR A 113 24.98 -27.10 13.47
C THR A 113 23.94 -27.34 14.57
N ARG A 114 22.97 -28.21 14.29
CA ARG A 114 22.09 -28.79 15.29
C ARG A 114 23.01 -29.71 16.07
N ASN A 115 23.55 -29.20 17.17
CA ASN A 115 24.12 -30.07 18.19
C ASN A 115 23.08 -31.17 18.48
N PRO A 116 23.43 -32.46 18.34
CA PRO A 116 22.52 -33.53 18.75
C PRO A 116 22.28 -33.38 20.25
N ALA A 117 21.02 -33.57 20.65
CA ALA A 117 20.58 -33.55 22.03
C ALA A 117 21.54 -34.37 22.91
N SER A 118 22.20 -33.70 23.85
CA SER A 118 23.11 -34.36 24.78
C SER A 118 22.29 -35.00 25.90
N THR A 119 22.34 -36.33 25.95
CA THR A 119 21.90 -37.13 27.08
C THR A 119 22.53 -36.61 28.37
N VAL A 120 21.67 -36.31 29.34
CA VAL A 120 22.03 -35.85 30.68
C VAL A 120 22.93 -36.87 31.39
N LEU A 121 24.09 -36.42 31.88
CA LEU A 121 24.86 -37.06 32.95
C LEU A 121 25.15 -36.03 34.06
N PRO A 122 25.35 -36.47 35.33
CA PRO A 122 25.26 -35.61 36.50
C PRO A 122 26.42 -34.61 36.66
N ILE A 123 26.07 -33.44 37.20
CA ILE A 123 26.89 -32.25 37.44
C ILE A 123 27.95 -32.47 38.54
N PRO A 124 29.24 -32.17 38.31
CA PRO A 124 30.20 -31.83 39.36
C PRO A 124 30.26 -30.31 39.62
N PRO A 125 30.59 -29.85 40.85
CA PRO A 125 30.33 -28.48 41.30
C PRO A 125 31.28 -27.41 40.72
N VAL A 126 30.70 -26.22 40.56
CA VAL A 126 31.17 -24.98 39.92
C VAL A 126 32.45 -24.39 40.53
N LYS A 127 33.43 -24.03 39.69
CA LYS A 127 34.46 -23.01 40.02
C LYS A 127 34.00 -21.64 39.51
N LYS A 128 33.91 -20.68 40.43
CA LYS A 128 33.50 -19.28 40.19
C LYS A 128 34.46 -18.57 39.21
N PRO A 129 33.96 -17.72 38.28
CA PRO A 129 34.82 -16.90 37.43
C PRO A 129 35.45 -15.75 38.24
N LYS A 130 36.68 -15.37 37.89
CA LYS A 130 37.36 -14.18 38.42
C LYS A 130 36.67 -12.91 37.92
N PRO A 131 36.55 -11.86 38.75
CA PRO A 131 35.87 -10.62 38.38
C PRO A 131 36.65 -9.90 37.28
N GLN A 132 35.96 -9.50 36.20
CA GLN A 132 36.45 -8.52 35.25
C GLN A 132 35.98 -7.14 35.72
N MET A 133 36.89 -6.17 35.79
CA MET A 133 36.58 -4.81 36.23
C MET A 133 35.61 -4.13 35.26
N SER A 134 34.69 -3.34 35.81
CA SER A 134 33.64 -2.63 35.06
C SER A 134 34.24 -1.46 34.28
N LEU A 135 33.67 -1.17 33.10
CA LEU A 135 34.01 0.00 32.27
C LEU A 135 33.96 1.33 33.05
N PHE A 136 33.16 1.39 34.12
CA PHE A 136 33.07 2.54 35.02
C PHE A 136 34.34 2.77 35.85
N GLU A 137 35.09 1.71 36.20
CA GLU A 137 36.32 1.78 37.01
C GLU A 137 37.52 2.30 36.19
N LEU A 138 37.46 2.20 34.85
CA LEU A 138 38.47 2.74 33.93
C LEU A 138 38.30 4.25 33.68
N MET A 139 37.07 4.77 33.77
CA MET A 139 36.78 6.19 33.57
C MET A 139 37.00 7.05 34.81
N GLU A 140 36.98 6.47 36.01
CA GLU A 140 37.27 7.18 37.27
C GLU A 140 38.78 7.34 37.56
N GLN A 141 39.66 6.74 36.76
CA GLN A 141 41.12 6.87 36.93
C GLN A 141 41.78 8.00 36.10
N GLN A 142 41.01 8.79 35.37
CA GLN A 142 41.56 9.91 34.57
C GLN A 142 41.39 11.30 35.19
N ASN A 143 41.09 11.39 36.48
CA ASN A 143 40.94 12.68 37.14
C ASN A 143 41.62 12.74 38.52
N GLU A 144 42.96 12.72 38.56
CA GLU A 144 43.77 13.44 39.57
C GLU A 144 45.15 13.88 39.00
N VAL A 145 45.23 15.20 38.82
CA VAL A 145 46.32 16.20 38.78
C VAL A 145 47.78 15.79 39.11
N SER A 146 48.73 16.25 38.29
CA SER A 146 49.95 16.96 38.78
C SER A 146 50.59 17.83 37.69
N GLU A 147 51.03 19.01 38.12
CA GLU A 147 51.42 20.20 37.35
C GLU A 147 52.93 20.25 36.99
N THR A 148 53.28 21.32 36.25
CA THR A 148 54.61 21.94 35.99
C THR A 148 55.45 21.29 34.87
N ASP A 149 56.02 21.99 33.88
CA ASP A 149 56.31 23.42 33.75
C ASP A 149 56.68 23.80 32.28
N THR A 150 56.39 25.06 31.91
CA THR A 150 57.10 25.94 30.95
C THR A 150 56.82 25.90 29.42
N GLU A 151 56.09 26.93 28.97
CA GLU A 151 56.24 27.79 27.76
C GLU A 151 56.16 27.17 26.34
N ALA A 152 55.47 27.69 25.31
CA ALA A 152 54.79 28.96 25.06
C ALA A 152 53.75 28.79 23.92
N GLU A 153 52.65 29.54 24.01
CA GLU A 153 51.72 29.94 22.93
C GLU A 153 52.47 30.78 21.83
N PRO A 154 51.96 30.99 20.58
CA PRO A 154 50.56 31.30 20.33
C PRO A 154 49.88 30.84 19.02
N LEU A 155 48.54 30.89 19.12
CA LEU A 155 47.51 31.19 18.10
C LEU A 155 47.96 31.96 16.85
N SER A 156 47.35 31.65 15.69
CA SER A 156 46.94 32.70 14.73
C SER A 156 45.86 32.24 13.75
N GLU A 157 44.83 33.08 13.67
CA GLU A 157 43.81 33.23 12.64
C GLU A 157 44.40 33.53 11.25
N THR A 158 43.56 33.45 10.19
CA THR A 158 43.45 34.30 8.97
C THR A 158 42.95 33.44 7.78
N GLU A 159 41.74 33.63 7.24
CA GLU A 159 41.30 34.69 6.31
C GLU A 159 42.09 34.73 4.98
N GLU A 160 41.37 34.40 3.90
CA GLU A 160 41.32 35.13 2.62
C GLU A 160 42.58 35.35 1.75
N THR A 161 42.50 34.85 0.50
CA THR A 161 42.60 35.59 -0.80
C THR A 161 43.43 34.92 -1.92
N LEU A 162 42.71 34.58 -2.99
CA LEU A 162 42.88 35.04 -4.37
C LEU A 162 44.31 35.12 -5.00
N SER A 163 44.52 34.31 -6.05
CA SER A 163 44.62 34.75 -7.47
C SER A 163 45.77 34.18 -8.33
N LYS A 164 45.42 33.93 -9.62
CA LYS A 164 46.21 33.85 -10.89
C LYS A 164 46.64 32.43 -11.36
N ILE A 165 45.97 31.78 -12.34
CA ILE A 165 45.91 31.97 -13.84
C ILE A 165 47.22 31.46 -14.52
N PRO A 166 47.20 30.62 -15.60
CA PRO A 166 46.55 30.95 -16.88
C PRO A 166 45.80 29.88 -17.70
N ARG A 167 44.90 30.48 -18.50
CA ARG A 167 44.04 29.99 -19.58
C ARG A 167 44.85 29.82 -20.88
N ALA A 168 44.64 28.72 -21.59
CA ALA A 168 45.01 28.57 -23.00
C ALA A 168 43.84 27.98 -23.79
N THR A 169 43.56 28.62 -24.92
CA THR A 169 42.42 28.45 -25.84
C THR A 169 42.71 27.38 -26.90
N PRO A 170 41.69 26.65 -27.39
CA PRO A 170 41.59 26.36 -28.83
C PRO A 170 40.20 26.78 -29.36
N ALA A 171 40.12 27.74 -30.27
CA ALA A 171 40.12 27.58 -31.74
C ALA A 171 38.75 27.14 -32.29
N LEU A 172 38.05 28.10 -32.91
CA LEU A 172 36.72 28.06 -33.52
C LEU A 172 36.74 27.50 -34.95
N LEU A 173 35.76 26.65 -35.30
CA LEU A 173 35.27 26.36 -36.66
C LEU A 173 33.78 25.90 -36.56
N PRO A 174 32.96 26.06 -37.61
CA PRO A 174 31.87 27.03 -37.73
C PRO A 174 30.50 26.55 -37.22
N GLU A 175 29.68 27.52 -36.81
CA GLU A 175 28.30 27.34 -36.35
C GLU A 175 27.40 26.78 -37.46
N LYS A 176 26.84 25.60 -37.19
CA LYS A 176 25.70 25.06 -37.93
C LYS A 176 24.44 25.54 -37.21
N GLU A 177 23.63 26.34 -37.89
CA GLU A 177 22.40 26.94 -37.39
C GLU A 177 21.52 25.89 -36.68
N ILE A 178 21.32 26.10 -35.37
CA ILE A 178 20.36 25.36 -34.55
C ILE A 178 18.99 25.98 -34.84
N PRO A 179 17.98 25.22 -35.26
CA PRO A 179 16.63 25.76 -35.38
C PRO A 179 16.15 26.25 -34.02
N ALA A 180 15.50 27.42 -34.02
CA ALA A 180 15.01 28.15 -32.86
C ALA A 180 14.37 27.25 -31.78
N PRO A 181 14.53 27.59 -30.48
CA PRO A 181 13.99 26.78 -29.39
C PRO A 181 12.47 26.67 -29.57
N ALA A 182 12.00 25.43 -29.71
CA ALA A 182 10.59 25.10 -29.55
C ALA A 182 10.12 25.62 -28.18
N PRO A 183 8.88 26.16 -28.07
CA PRO A 183 8.42 26.79 -26.84
C PRO A 183 8.51 25.81 -25.66
N ALA A 184 8.97 26.31 -24.53
CA ALA A 184 9.06 25.58 -23.27
C ALA A 184 7.72 24.87 -22.99
N ILE A 185 7.75 23.54 -23.02
CA ILE A 185 6.64 22.70 -22.58
C ILE A 185 6.59 22.89 -21.07
N GLN A 186 5.68 23.74 -20.59
CA GLN A 186 5.30 23.73 -19.17
C GLN A 186 4.90 22.29 -18.84
N PRO A 187 5.37 21.68 -17.72
CA PRO A 187 4.98 20.33 -17.34
C PRO A 187 3.46 20.30 -17.19
N GLN A 188 2.79 19.81 -18.23
CA GLN A 188 1.35 19.65 -18.25
C GLN A 188 1.05 18.50 -17.30
N SER A 189 0.51 18.85 -16.13
CA SER A 189 0.13 17.85 -15.13
C SER A 189 -0.79 16.80 -15.74
N SER A 190 -0.70 15.57 -15.26
CA SER A 190 -1.41 14.43 -15.86
C SER A 190 -2.93 14.68 -15.86
N PRO A 191 -3.67 14.16 -16.86
CA PRO A 191 -5.12 14.32 -16.90
C PRO A 191 -5.83 13.85 -15.62
N LEU A 192 -5.27 12.83 -14.96
CA LEU A 192 -5.74 12.33 -13.67
C LEU A 192 -5.58 13.39 -12.57
N TYR A 193 -4.40 14.01 -12.47
CA TYR A 193 -4.13 15.03 -11.47
C TYR A 193 -4.98 16.28 -11.70
N GLN A 194 -5.16 16.69 -12.95
CA GLN A 194 -6.05 17.80 -13.31
C GLN A 194 -7.50 17.54 -12.86
N ARG A 195 -8.02 16.33 -13.08
CA ARG A 195 -9.37 15.96 -12.61
C ARG A 195 -9.46 15.94 -11.10
N TYR A 196 -8.45 15.37 -10.43
CA TYR A 196 -8.39 15.34 -8.97
C TYR A 196 -8.40 16.76 -8.38
N MET A 197 -7.58 17.67 -8.91
CA MET A 197 -7.56 19.08 -8.48
C MET A 197 -8.87 19.82 -8.76
N LYS A 198 -9.55 19.53 -9.88
CA LYS A 198 -10.88 20.10 -10.16
C LYS A 198 -11.92 19.70 -9.12
N ILE A 199 -11.91 18.43 -8.70
CA ILE A 199 -12.83 17.93 -7.68
C ILE A 199 -12.46 18.53 -6.32
N GLN A 200 -11.16 18.62 -6.00
CA GLN A 200 -10.72 19.24 -4.75
C GLN A 200 -11.08 20.74 -4.67
N ALA A 201 -11.11 21.45 -5.80
CA ALA A 201 -11.61 22.82 -5.84
C ALA A 201 -13.13 22.94 -5.59
N GLN A 202 -13.91 21.91 -5.92
CA GLN A 202 -15.35 21.86 -5.65
C GLN A 202 -15.67 21.48 -4.20
N TYR A 203 -14.80 20.67 -3.58
CA TYR A 203 -14.95 20.21 -2.20
C TYR A 203 -13.69 20.54 -1.38
N PRO A 204 -13.43 21.82 -1.08
CA PRO A 204 -12.22 22.26 -0.40
C PRO A 204 -12.13 21.75 1.04
N ASP A 205 -13.27 21.43 1.64
CA ASP A 205 -13.44 20.93 3.01
C ASP A 205 -13.43 19.39 3.09
N ALA A 206 -13.36 18.69 1.95
CA ALA A 206 -13.38 17.23 1.90
C ALA A 206 -12.06 16.64 1.42
N VAL A 207 -11.73 15.46 1.96
CA VAL A 207 -10.67 14.62 1.44
C VAL A 207 -11.18 13.85 0.23
N ILE A 208 -10.50 14.00 -0.90
CA ILE A 208 -10.86 13.30 -2.13
C ILE A 208 -10.29 11.88 -2.08
N VAL A 209 -11.18 10.89 -2.09
CA VAL A 209 -10.87 9.46 -2.10
C VAL A 209 -11.19 8.94 -3.50
N ARG A 210 -10.21 8.89 -4.39
CA ARG A 210 -10.45 8.57 -5.81
C ARG A 210 -10.17 7.10 -6.10
N ARG A 211 -11.15 6.39 -6.67
CA ARG A 211 -10.96 5.01 -7.12
C ARG A 211 -10.13 4.95 -8.39
N LEU A 212 -9.03 4.22 -8.34
CA LEU A 212 -8.15 3.95 -9.46
C LEU A 212 -7.84 2.45 -9.48
N GLY A 213 -8.49 1.73 -10.41
CA GLY A 213 -8.42 0.27 -10.46
C GLY A 213 -9.08 -0.36 -9.23
N ASP A 214 -8.27 -1.09 -8.46
CA ASP A 214 -8.70 -1.85 -7.27
C ASP A 214 -8.26 -1.18 -5.95
N PHE A 215 -7.79 0.06 -6.04
CA PHE A 215 -7.42 0.89 -4.90
C PHE A 215 -8.22 2.19 -4.89
N TYR A 216 -8.45 2.71 -3.69
CA TYR A 216 -8.74 4.12 -3.49
C TYR A 216 -7.44 4.85 -3.20
N GLU A 217 -7.23 6.00 -3.84
CA GLU A 217 -6.05 6.83 -3.68
C GLU A 217 -6.44 8.23 -3.18
N ILE A 218 -5.62 8.75 -2.27
CA ILE A 218 -5.67 10.13 -1.75
C ILE A 218 -4.31 10.75 -2.04
N LEU A 219 -4.30 11.99 -2.52
CA LEU A 219 -3.10 12.70 -2.97
C LEU A 219 -2.83 13.97 -2.16
N GLY A 220 -1.56 14.39 -2.14
CA GLY A 220 -1.11 15.68 -1.62
C GLY A 220 -1.04 15.71 -0.08
N GLU A 221 -1.34 16.86 0.51
CA GLU A 221 -1.23 17.08 1.96
C GLU A 221 -2.14 16.15 2.78
N ASN A 222 -3.35 15.87 2.28
CA ASN A 222 -4.27 14.95 2.92
C ASN A 222 -3.70 13.53 2.98
N ALA A 223 -2.91 13.13 1.96
CA ALA A 223 -2.25 11.84 1.96
C ALA A 223 -1.19 11.73 3.07
N VAL A 224 -0.44 12.80 3.32
CA VAL A 224 0.58 12.85 4.38
C VAL A 224 -0.08 12.71 5.75
N LYS A 225 -1.12 13.50 6.02
CA LYS A 225 -1.88 13.46 7.29
C LYS A 225 -2.48 12.07 7.55
N ILE A 226 -3.15 11.52 6.55
CA ILE A 226 -3.83 10.23 6.67
C ILE A 226 -2.84 9.07 6.80
N ALA A 227 -1.69 9.16 6.13
CA ALA A 227 -0.63 8.17 6.28
C ALA A 227 -0.13 8.09 7.73
N GLU A 228 0.07 9.23 8.39
CA GLU A 228 0.49 9.28 9.79
C GLU A 228 -0.63 8.80 10.75
N GLU A 229 -1.87 9.22 10.52
CA GLU A 229 -2.98 8.87 11.43
C GLU A 229 -3.42 7.41 11.37
N LEU A 230 -3.43 6.82 10.18
CA LEU A 230 -3.89 5.45 9.97
C LEU A 230 -2.75 4.43 9.83
N ASP A 231 -1.51 4.87 10.03
CA ASP A 231 -0.29 4.08 9.84
C ASP A 231 -0.25 3.39 8.45
N LEU A 232 -0.60 4.17 7.42
CA LEU A 232 -0.59 3.74 6.04
C LEU A 232 0.73 4.13 5.38
N THR A 233 1.23 3.29 4.47
CA THR A 233 2.47 3.58 3.75
C THR A 233 2.31 4.80 2.84
N LEU A 234 2.99 5.90 3.18
CA LEU A 234 3.09 7.06 2.31
C LEU A 234 4.02 6.75 1.13
N THR A 235 3.53 7.01 -0.07
CA THR A 235 4.26 6.79 -1.32
C THR A 235 4.18 8.04 -2.20
N GLY A 236 4.77 8.01 -3.39
CA GLY A 236 4.67 9.11 -4.35
C GLY A 236 4.03 8.64 -5.64
N ARG A 237 3.14 9.44 -6.23
CA ARG A 237 2.58 9.23 -7.57
C ARG A 237 3.25 10.17 -8.57
N ASP A 238 3.60 9.64 -9.74
CA ASP A 238 4.00 10.50 -10.85
C ASP A 238 2.75 11.13 -11.49
N CYS A 239 2.67 12.45 -11.42
CA CYS A 239 1.57 13.24 -11.94
C CYS A 239 1.99 14.16 -13.08
N GLY A 240 3.14 13.92 -13.72
CA GLY A 240 3.66 14.79 -14.78
C GLY A 240 4.07 16.19 -14.28
N LEU A 241 4.43 16.28 -13.00
CA LEU A 241 4.99 17.47 -12.35
C LEU A 241 6.50 17.26 -12.13
N GLU A 242 7.22 18.33 -11.76
CA GLU A 242 8.67 18.24 -11.46
C GLU A 242 8.97 17.27 -10.32
N SER A 243 8.08 17.18 -9.34
CA SER A 243 8.19 16.26 -8.19
C SER A 243 7.00 15.30 -8.15
N ARG A 244 7.24 14.09 -7.62
CA ARG A 244 6.16 13.13 -7.34
C ARG A 244 5.23 13.68 -6.26
N VAL A 245 3.93 13.49 -6.46
CA VAL A 245 2.90 13.93 -5.51
C VAL A 245 2.76 12.88 -4.40
N PRO A 246 2.79 13.26 -3.11
CA PRO A 246 2.53 12.32 -2.03
C PRO A 246 1.18 11.62 -2.21
N MET A 247 1.15 10.32 -1.94
CA MET A 247 -0.01 9.47 -2.15
C MET A 247 -0.10 8.42 -1.06
N VAL A 248 -1.32 8.20 -0.58
CA VAL A 248 -1.69 7.03 0.21
C VAL A 248 -2.83 6.31 -0.52
N GLY A 249 -2.87 4.99 -0.40
CA GLY A 249 -3.95 4.21 -0.99
C GLY A 249 -4.27 2.97 -0.18
N PHE A 250 -5.51 2.53 -0.29
CA PHE A 250 -5.99 1.31 0.36
C PHE A 250 -6.89 0.51 -0.60
N PRO A 251 -6.95 -0.84 -0.44
CA PRO A 251 -7.69 -1.68 -1.37
C PRO A 251 -9.21 -1.45 -1.29
N VAL A 252 -9.90 -1.50 -2.43
CA VAL A 252 -11.35 -1.30 -2.52
C VAL A 252 -12.12 -2.34 -1.70
N HIS A 253 -11.71 -3.60 -1.72
CA HIS A 253 -12.39 -4.68 -0.99
C HIS A 253 -12.30 -4.53 0.54
N SER A 254 -11.43 -3.67 1.05
CA SER A 254 -11.30 -3.35 2.47
C SER A 254 -11.58 -1.87 2.76
N SER A 255 -12.18 -1.14 1.80
CA SER A 255 -12.37 0.31 1.90
C SER A 255 -13.23 0.71 3.08
N ASP A 256 -14.25 -0.09 3.41
CA ASP A 256 -15.20 0.23 4.46
C ASP A 256 -14.52 0.44 5.82
N VAL A 257 -13.47 -0.35 6.11
CA VAL A 257 -12.69 -0.22 7.35
C VAL A 257 -11.92 1.10 7.38
N TYR A 258 -11.26 1.47 6.28
CA TYR A 258 -10.48 2.71 6.21
C TYR A 258 -11.36 3.95 6.17
N ILE A 259 -12.43 3.92 5.37
CA ILE A 259 -13.43 4.98 5.26
C ILE A 259 -14.08 5.22 6.63
N SER A 260 -14.47 4.15 7.34
CA SER A 260 -15.06 4.28 8.68
C SER A 260 -14.10 4.92 9.68
N LYS A 261 -12.81 4.57 9.65
CA LYS A 261 -11.79 5.19 10.50
C LYS A 261 -11.59 6.67 10.17
N LEU A 262 -11.52 7.02 8.88
CA LEU A 262 -11.41 8.41 8.45
C LEU A 262 -12.60 9.26 8.90
N ILE A 263 -13.82 8.73 8.78
CA ILE A 263 -15.02 9.43 9.25
C ILE A 263 -15.01 9.55 10.77
N ALA A 264 -14.59 8.52 11.51
CA ALA A 264 -14.44 8.57 12.96
C ALA A 264 -13.39 9.61 13.43
N ASN A 265 -12.34 9.82 12.64
CA ASN A 265 -11.34 10.87 12.86
C ASN A 265 -11.85 12.28 12.47
N GLY A 266 -13.10 12.41 12.03
CA GLY A 266 -13.72 13.69 11.72
C GLY A 266 -13.54 14.17 10.28
N TYR A 267 -13.01 13.34 9.38
CA TYR A 267 -12.84 13.73 7.97
C TYR A 267 -14.16 13.67 7.20
N LYS A 268 -14.46 14.75 6.48
CA LYS A 268 -15.42 14.73 5.38
C LYS A 268 -14.75 14.13 4.15
N LEU A 269 -15.37 13.13 3.53
CA LEU A 269 -14.83 12.39 2.40
C LEU A 269 -15.68 12.61 1.15
N ALA A 270 -15.01 12.88 0.03
CA ALA A 270 -15.61 12.85 -1.29
C ALA A 270 -15.05 11.64 -2.04
N ILE A 271 -15.85 10.58 -2.09
CA ILE A 271 -15.48 9.30 -2.71
C ILE A 271 -15.86 9.37 -4.19
N VAL A 272 -14.85 9.23 -5.05
CA VAL A 272 -15.00 9.33 -6.51
C VAL A 272 -14.85 7.94 -7.12
N GLU A 273 -15.92 7.42 -7.71
CA GLU A 273 -15.93 6.11 -8.38
C GLU A 273 -15.35 6.16 -9.80
N LYS A 274 -15.17 4.99 -10.43
CA LYS A 274 -14.66 4.88 -11.81
C LYS A 274 -15.47 5.69 -12.84
N SER A 275 -16.78 5.84 -12.60
CA SER A 275 -17.70 6.62 -13.44
C SER A 275 -17.63 8.13 -13.19
N ASP A 276 -16.64 8.62 -12.41
CA ASP A 276 -16.56 9.99 -11.89
C ASP A 276 -17.81 10.41 -11.06
N GLU A 277 -18.61 9.44 -10.60
CA GLU A 277 -19.68 9.65 -9.62
C GLU A 277 -19.07 9.99 -8.26
N ILE A 278 -19.60 11.03 -7.61
CA ILE A 278 -19.10 11.52 -6.33
C ILE A 278 -20.11 11.22 -5.24
N ARG A 279 -19.68 10.50 -4.21
CA ARG A 279 -20.44 10.23 -2.99
C ARG A 279 -19.79 10.96 -1.82
N ILE A 280 -20.57 11.79 -1.13
CA ILE A 280 -20.09 12.51 0.06
C ILE A 280 -20.43 11.69 1.30
N GLN A 281 -19.43 11.45 2.14
CA GLN A 281 -19.59 10.88 3.47
C GLN A 281 -19.01 11.85 4.50
N GLN A 282 -19.69 12.03 5.62
CA GLN A 282 -19.28 12.96 6.66
C GLN A 282 -19.64 12.39 8.04
N PRO A 283 -18.90 12.74 9.09
CA PRO A 283 -19.22 12.32 10.46
C PRO A 283 -20.61 12.81 10.86
N ASN A 284 -21.39 11.93 11.50
CA ASN A 284 -22.69 12.27 12.07
C ASN A 284 -22.47 13.10 13.34
N VAL A 285 -22.43 14.42 13.19
CA VAL A 285 -22.48 15.34 14.34
C VAL A 285 -23.93 15.39 14.81
N LYS A 286 -24.22 14.73 15.95
CA LYS A 286 -25.49 14.93 16.64
C LYS A 286 -25.45 16.34 17.24
N ILE A 287 -26.24 17.25 16.69
CA ILE A 287 -26.41 18.60 17.22
C ILE A 287 -27.53 18.59 18.26
N ASN A 288 -27.31 19.22 19.42
CA ASN A 288 -28.38 19.43 20.39
C ASN A 288 -29.40 20.41 19.79
N ALA A 289 -30.64 19.97 19.61
CA ALA A 289 -31.71 20.78 19.02
C ALA A 289 -32.06 22.04 19.84
N GLU A 290 -31.68 22.07 21.12
CA GLU A 290 -32.02 23.15 22.05
C GLU A 290 -30.92 24.21 22.22
N THR A 291 -29.64 23.84 22.06
CA THR A 291 -28.50 24.75 22.24
C THR A 291 -27.72 25.03 20.97
N GLY A 292 -27.92 24.25 19.89
CA GLY A 292 -27.14 24.35 18.66
C GLY A 292 -25.68 23.91 18.81
N GLU A 293 -25.31 23.37 19.97
CA GLU A 293 -23.95 22.91 20.23
C GLU A 293 -23.73 21.48 19.70
N PRO A 294 -22.55 21.18 19.14
CA PRO A 294 -22.17 19.83 18.77
C PRO A 294 -22.04 18.97 20.03
N LEU A 295 -22.76 17.85 20.10
CA LEU A 295 -22.58 16.88 21.17
C LEU A 295 -21.16 16.29 21.10
N PRO A 296 -20.47 16.10 22.24
CA PRO A 296 -19.14 15.51 22.25
C PRO A 296 -19.18 14.10 21.62
N PRO A 297 -18.11 13.69 20.91
CA PRO A 297 -18.03 12.36 20.34
C PRO A 297 -18.14 11.32 21.46
N VAL A 298 -19.06 10.38 21.31
CA VAL A 298 -19.25 9.30 22.28
C VAL A 298 -18.03 8.39 22.21
N SER A 299 -17.12 8.54 23.18
CA SER A 299 -15.97 7.64 23.35
C SER A 299 -16.46 6.21 23.51
N ALA A 300 -15.80 5.26 22.84
CA ALA A 300 -16.19 3.86 22.71
C ALA A 300 -16.17 3.01 24.01
N ASP A 301 -16.08 3.63 25.19
CA ASP A 301 -15.92 2.96 26.49
C ASP A 301 -17.01 3.29 27.52
N ALA A 302 -18.15 3.87 27.12
CA ALA A 302 -19.28 4.05 28.03
C ALA A 302 -20.17 2.80 28.08
N PRO A 303 -20.58 2.31 29.27
CA PRO A 303 -21.43 1.13 29.38
C PRO A 303 -22.79 1.40 28.73
N LEU A 304 -23.28 0.40 27.99
CA LEU A 304 -24.57 0.39 27.31
C LEU A 304 -25.68 0.78 28.30
N SER A 305 -26.19 2.00 28.18
CA SER A 305 -27.48 2.36 28.76
C SER A 305 -28.56 1.84 27.82
N GLU A 306 -29.34 0.88 28.30
CA GLU A 306 -30.56 0.37 27.69
C GLU A 306 -31.52 1.54 27.43
N ASN A 307 -31.67 1.91 26.16
CA ASN A 307 -32.81 2.66 25.64
C ASN A 307 -32.93 2.27 24.17
N GLU A 308 -33.57 1.13 23.91
CA GLU A 308 -34.10 0.83 22.59
C GLU A 308 -35.29 1.76 22.31
N PRO A 309 -35.35 2.41 21.13
CA PRO A 309 -36.60 3.03 20.66
C PRO A 309 -37.53 1.97 20.08
N ASP A 310 -38.82 2.13 20.36
CA ASP A 310 -39.94 1.24 20.01
C ASP A 310 -39.95 0.73 18.56
N ASP A 311 -40.25 -0.57 18.44
CA ASP A 311 -40.30 -1.43 17.23
C ASP A 311 -41.27 -0.94 16.13
N GLU A 312 -42.15 0.03 16.41
CA GLU A 312 -43.16 0.51 15.46
C GLU A 312 -42.60 1.44 14.37
N LEU A 313 -41.62 2.30 14.69
CA LEU A 313 -41.05 3.24 13.70
C LEU A 313 -40.08 2.57 12.72
N GLN A 314 -39.42 1.50 13.16
CA GLN A 314 -38.47 0.76 12.32
C GLN A 314 -39.20 -0.01 11.20
N THR A 315 -40.43 -0.44 11.49
CA THR A 315 -41.30 -1.14 10.54
C THR A 315 -41.80 -0.21 9.43
N GLU A 316 -42.14 1.05 9.76
CA GLU A 316 -42.54 2.06 8.78
C GLU A 316 -41.37 2.52 7.89
N ILE A 317 -40.17 2.71 8.46
CA ILE A 317 -38.97 3.08 7.69
C ILE A 317 -38.55 1.96 6.73
N ASN A 318 -38.69 0.70 7.14
CA ASN A 318 -38.40 -0.45 6.29
C ASN A 318 -39.46 -0.63 5.19
N ALA A 319 -40.72 -0.29 5.44
CA ALA A 319 -41.78 -0.27 4.42
C ALA A 319 -41.56 0.84 3.37
N MET A 320 -41.08 2.02 3.77
CA MET A 320 -40.75 3.11 2.83
C MET A 320 -39.52 2.82 1.96
N LYS A 321 -38.55 2.02 2.45
CA LYS A 321 -37.37 1.59 1.67
C LYS A 321 -37.64 0.46 0.68
N ALA A 322 -38.82 -0.17 0.73
CA ALA A 322 -39.17 -1.31 -0.11
C ALA A 322 -39.58 -0.93 -1.55
N PHE A 323 -39.75 0.36 -1.85
CA PHE A 323 -40.14 0.82 -3.18
C PHE A 323 -38.96 1.44 -3.92
N GLU A 324 -38.67 0.94 -5.12
CA GLU A 324 -37.65 1.53 -6.00
C GLU A 324 -37.99 3.01 -6.30
N PRO A 325 -37.04 3.95 -6.20
CA PRO A 325 -37.31 5.38 -6.38
C PRO A 325 -37.84 5.71 -7.78
N VAL A 326 -37.51 4.88 -8.77
CA VAL A 326 -38.00 4.99 -10.16
C VAL A 326 -39.49 4.60 -10.27
N ALA A 327 -39.96 3.66 -9.44
CA ALA A 327 -41.36 3.28 -9.39
C ALA A 327 -42.23 4.35 -8.69
N LEU A 328 -41.70 4.97 -7.63
CA LEU A 328 -42.33 6.10 -6.94
C LEU A 328 -42.50 7.32 -7.87
N ALA A 329 -41.49 7.65 -8.67
CA ALA A 329 -41.58 8.75 -9.64
C ALA A 329 -42.67 8.51 -10.70
N LYS A 330 -42.82 7.27 -11.19
CA LYS A 330 -43.87 6.90 -12.16
C LYS A 330 -45.26 6.88 -11.54
N LEU A 331 -45.40 6.45 -10.29
CA LEU A 331 -46.70 6.50 -9.61
C LEU A 331 -47.14 7.94 -9.34
N TYR A 332 -46.20 8.83 -9.02
CA TYR A 332 -46.48 10.26 -8.83
C TYR A 332 -46.92 10.95 -10.14
N GLU A 333 -46.34 10.56 -11.29
CA GLU A 333 -46.81 10.99 -12.62
C GLU A 333 -48.22 10.49 -12.95
N ILE A 334 -48.61 9.31 -12.46
CA ILE A 334 -49.91 8.69 -12.76
C ILE A 334 -51.02 9.23 -11.87
N PHE A 335 -50.75 9.48 -10.58
CA PHE A 335 -51.78 9.81 -9.59
C PHE A 335 -51.79 11.27 -9.12
N GLY A 336 -50.75 12.06 -9.39
CA GLY A 336 -50.72 13.48 -9.05
C GLY A 336 -51.15 13.82 -7.62
N ASP A 337 -51.65 15.04 -7.42
CA ASP A 337 -52.09 15.59 -6.11
C ASP A 337 -53.42 15.02 -5.59
N GLU A 338 -53.94 13.91 -6.13
CA GLU A 338 -55.24 13.35 -5.74
C GLU A 338 -55.17 12.29 -4.62
N LEU A 339 -54.03 12.20 -3.91
CA LEU A 339 -53.91 11.37 -2.70
C LEU A 339 -54.15 12.21 -1.44
N ASP A 340 -55.37 12.72 -1.31
CA ASP A 340 -55.87 13.26 -0.04
C ASP A 340 -56.31 12.07 0.84
N LEU A 341 -55.42 11.61 1.71
CA LEU A 341 -55.74 10.62 2.75
C LEU A 341 -56.38 11.36 3.93
N GLN A 342 -57.71 11.25 4.06
CA GLN A 342 -58.46 11.62 5.27
C GLN A 342 -58.06 10.78 6.49
#